data_AF-A0A7Y3CTA8-F1
#
_entry.id   AF-A0A7Y3CTA8-F1
#
_cell.length_a   1.000
_cell.length_b   1.000
_cell.length_c   1.000
_cell.angle_alpha   90.00
_cell.angle_beta   90.00
_cell.angle_gamma   90.00
#
_symmetry.space_group_name_H-M   'P 1'
#
loop_
_entity.id
_entity.type
_entity.pdbx_description
1 polymer ?
#
loop_
_entity_poly.entity_id
_entity_poly.type
_entity_poly.pdbx_seq_one_letter_code
_entity_poly.pdbx_strand_id
1 'polypeptide(L)' 'DGEIVGRTTSGMWSYVMGTCLAMGYLEHPDGVTKEFLESGTFEIEVAGERIPANAQFGSFYPASTRVKM' A
#
# COMPACT_ATOMS: atom_id res chain seq x y z
N ASP A 1 2.62 12.57 -8.62
CA ASP A 1 3.12 13.95 -8.82
C ASP A 1 3.72 14.61 -7.58
N GLY A 2 4.47 13.87 -6.76
CA GLY A 2 5.11 14.45 -5.57
C GLY A 2 4.17 14.77 -4.40
N GLU A 3 2.85 14.78 -4.62
CA GLU A 3 1.82 15.11 -3.64
C GLU A 3 1.68 14.07 -2.51
N ILE A 4 1.42 14.56 -1.30
CA ILE A 4 1.11 13.71 -0.16
C ILE A 4 -0.38 13.37 -0.22
N VAL A 5 -0.66 12.13 -0.61
CA VAL A 5 -2.02 11.59 -0.79
C VAL A 5 -2.45 10.68 0.37
N GLY A 6 -1.69 10.62 1.46
CA GLY A 6 -2.02 9.78 2.60
C GLY A 6 -0.89 9.55 3.59
N ARG A 7 -1.11 8.58 4.49
CA ARG A 7 -0.15 8.22 5.55
C ARG A 7 -0.11 6.72 5.80
N THR A 8 1.11 6.18 5.89
CA THR A 8 1.37 4.83 6.38
C THR A 8 1.19 4.77 7.91
N THR A 9 0.43 3.79 8.38
CA THR A 9 0.16 3.56 9.80
C THR A 9 1.00 2.42 10.37
N SER A 10 1.29 1.40 9.58
CA SER A 10 2.14 0.28 9.96
C SER A 10 2.95 -0.22 8.77
N GLY A 11 4.10 -0.84 9.04
CA GLY A 11 4.96 -1.44 8.04
C GLY A 11 5.76 -2.60 8.62
N MET A 12 6.07 -3.59 7.78
CA MET A 12 6.88 -4.75 8.14
C MET A 12 7.63 -5.31 6.94
N TRP A 13 8.65 -6.13 7.21
CA TRP A 13 9.24 -7.00 6.19
C TRP A 13 8.41 -8.29 6.05
N SER A 14 7.93 -8.59 4.85
CA SER A 14 7.26 -9.85 4.55
C SER A 14 8.25 -10.87 4.02
N TYR A 15 8.56 -11.90 4.81
CA TYR A 15 9.37 -13.03 4.34
C TYR A 15 8.68 -13.86 3.25
N VAL A 16 7.36 -13.85 3.20
CA VAL A 16 6.58 -14.60 2.20
C VAL A 16 6.65 -13.92 0.83
N MET A 17 6.62 -12.59 0.80
CA MET A 17 6.68 -11.81 -0.44
C MET A 17 8.10 -11.36 -0.78
N GLY A 18 9.04 -11.48 0.16
CA GLY A 18 10.43 -11.02 -0.01
C GLY A 18 10.54 -9.50 -0.14
N THR A 19 9.61 -8.74 0.44
CA THR A 19 9.56 -7.27 0.31
C THR A 19 8.93 -6.61 1.54
N CYS A 20 9.10 -5.30 1.65
CA CYS A 20 8.42 -4.46 2.64
C CYS A 20 6.94 -4.34 2.29
N LEU A 21 6.06 -4.54 3.28
CA LEU A 21 4.64 -4.27 3.19
C LEU A 21 4.27 -3.15 4.15
N ALA A 22 3.37 -2.29 3.72
CA ALA A 22 2.88 -1.15 4.47
C ALA A 22 1.36 -1.08 4.37
N MET A 23 0.72 -0.65 5.45
CA MET A 23 -0.70 -0.30 5.45
C MET A 23 -0.84 1.19 5.73
N GLY A 24 -1.80 1.83 5.07
CA GLY A 24 -2.03 3.25 5.23
C GLY A 24 -3.41 3.64 4.74
N TYR A 25 -3.76 4.88 5.02
CA TYR A 25 -4.96 5.52 4.48
C TYR A 25 -4.53 6.46 3.38
N LEU A 26 -5.30 6.46 2.30
CA LEU A 26 -5.16 7.38 1.18
C LEU A 26 -6.39 8.28 1.14
N GLU A 27 -6.18 9.52 0.72
CA GLU A 27 -7.22 10.52 0.51
C GLU A 27 -7.05 11.12 -0.89
N HIS A 28 -8.15 11.20 -1.62
CA HIS A 28 -8.21 11.81 -2.94
C HIS A 28 -9.56 12.52 -3.08
N PRO A 29 -9.64 13.74 -3.67
CA PRO A 29 -10.88 14.52 -3.74
C PRO A 29 -12.05 13.78 -4.40
N ASP A 30 -11.77 13.02 -5.45
CA ASP A 30 -12.77 12.21 -6.17
C ASP A 30 -13.01 10.83 -5.54
N GLY A 31 -12.39 10.57 -4.39
CA GLY A 31 -12.34 9.27 -3.74
C GLY A 31 -11.19 8.39 -4.23
N VAL A 32 -10.79 7.46 -3.37
CA VAL A 32 -9.74 6.47 -3.69
C VAL A 32 -10.43 5.26 -4.32
N THR A 33 -10.38 5.17 -5.64
CA THR A 33 -10.98 4.06 -6.42
C THR A 33 -9.92 3.04 -6.82
N LYS A 34 -10.36 1.90 -7.36
CA LYS A 34 -9.44 0.88 -7.86
C LYS A 34 -8.64 1.40 -9.06
N GLU A 35 -9.32 2.13 -9.94
CA GLU A 35 -8.72 2.76 -11.12
C GLU A 35 -7.67 3.80 -10.72
N PHE A 36 -7.89 4.54 -9.64
CA PHE A 36 -6.90 5.46 -9.07
C PHE A 36 -5.63 4.72 -8.62
N LEU A 37 -5.77 3.56 -7.95
CA LEU A 37 -4.61 2.76 -7.55
C LEU A 37 -3.87 2.13 -8.74
N GLU A 38 -4.59 1.68 -9.76
CA GLU A 38 -3.99 0.99 -10.92
C GLU A 38 -3.34 1.95 -11.92
N SER A 39 -3.87 3.17 -12.07
CA SER A 39 -3.30 4.20 -12.96
C SER A 39 -2.26 5.09 -12.29
N GLY A 40 -2.27 5.17 -10.96
CA GLY A 40 -1.34 5.98 -10.18
C GLY A 40 0.03 5.34 -10.01
N THR A 41 1.05 6.20 -9.86
CA THR A 41 2.37 5.78 -9.34
C THR A 41 2.49 6.26 -7.90
N PHE A 42 2.74 5.33 -6.99
CA PHE A 42 2.83 5.61 -5.56
C PHE A 42 4.26 5.48 -5.06
N GLU A 43 4.61 6.33 -4.11
CA GLU A 43 5.88 6.32 -3.41
C GLU A 43 5.60 6.43 -1.91
N ILE A 44 6.44 5.78 -1.10
CA ILE A 44 6.43 5.94 0.35
C ILE A 44 7.72 6.64 0.74
N GLU A 45 7.59 7.75 1.46
CA GLU A 45 8.74 8.43 2.04
C GLU A 45 9.20 7.71 3.31
N VAL A 46 10.46 7.29 3.35
CA VAL A 46 11.09 6.63 4.49
C VAL A 46 12.39 7.36 4.80
N ALA A 47 12.46 7.99 5.97
CA ALA A 47 13.62 8.76 6.41
C ALA A 47 14.10 9.83 5.39
N GLY A 48 13.16 10.43 4.65
CA GLY A 48 13.44 11.45 3.63
C GLY A 48 13.77 10.90 2.24
N GLU A 49 13.80 9.57 2.07
CA GLU A 49 13.96 8.92 0.77
C GLU A 49 12.61 8.45 0.23
N ARG A 50 12.34 8.71 -1.05
CA ARG A 50 11.12 8.25 -1.73
C ARG A 50 11.35 6.87 -2.34
N ILE A 51 10.60 5.89 -1.87
CA ILE A 51 10.70 4.50 -2.32
C ILE A 51 9.44 4.17 -3.15
N PRO A 52 9.58 3.70 -4.40
CA PRO A 52 8.44 3.27 -5.21
C PRO A 52 7.65 2.15 -4.55
N ALA A 53 6.33 2.23 -4.59
CA ALA A 53 5.44 1.27 -3.97
C ALA A 53 4.23 0.94 -4.86
N ASN A 54 3.78 -0.31 -4.81
CA ASN A 54 2.53 -0.73 -5.44
C ASN A 54 1.42 -0.67 -4.39
N ALA A 55 0.37 0.11 -4.66
CA ALA A 55 -0.80 0.20 -3.81
C ALA A 55 -1.90 -0.75 -4.29
N GLN A 56 -2.56 -1.44 -3.36
CA GLN A 56 -3.74 -2.25 -3.65
C GLN A 56 -4.71 -2.23 -2.48
N PHE A 57 -5.98 -2.52 -2.76
CA PHE A 57 -6.94 -2.84 -1.71
C PHE A 57 -6.74 -4.26 -1.20
N GLY A 58 -7.12 -4.46 0.06
CA GLY A 58 -7.08 -5.77 0.71
C GLY A 58 -5.66 -6.23 1.08
N SER A 59 -5.57 -7.49 1.50
CA SER A 59 -4.32 -8.10 1.94
C SER A 59 -3.51 -8.62 0.76
N PHE A 60 -2.18 -8.58 0.87
CA PHE A 60 -1.26 -9.28 -0.04
C PHE A 60 -1.24 -10.81 0.17
N TYR A 61 -1.97 -11.31 1.16
CA TYR A 61 -2.08 -12.73 1.49
C TYR A 61 -3.42 -13.31 1.01
N PRO A 62 -3.48 -14.63 0.74
CA PRO A 62 -4.71 -15.28 0.31
C PRO A 62 -5.85 -15.10 1.32
N ALA A 63 -7.08 -14.96 0.79
CA ALA A 63 -8.28 -14.64 1.56
C ALA A 63 -8.73 -15.81 2.45
N SER A 64 -8.23 -15.87 3.69
CA SER A 64 -8.62 -16.79 4.77
C SER A 64 -8.71 -18.29 4.41
N THR A 65 -8.27 -18.71 3.22
CA THR A 65 -8.36 -20.09 2.72
C THR A 65 -7.49 -21.08 3.49
N ARG A 66 -6.58 -20.57 4.33
CA ARG A 66 -5.68 -21.35 5.18
C ARG A 66 -6.10 -21.38 6.65
N VAL A 67 -7.14 -20.62 7.02
CA VAL A 67 -7.70 -20.63 8.37
C VAL A 67 -8.57 -21.89 8.50
N LYS A 68 -8.23 -22.77 9.43
CA LYS A 68 -9.12 -23.87 9.83
C LYS A 68 -9.91 -23.43 11.05
N MET A 69 -11.23 -23.65 11.00
CA MET A 69 -12.12 -23.53 12.16
C MET A 69 -11.85 -24.65 13.17
#